data_AF-A0A431IER4-F1
#
_entry.id   AF-A0A431IER4-F1
#
_cell.length_a   1.000
_cell.length_b   1.000
_cell.length_c   1.000
_cell.angle_alpha   90.00
_cell.angle_beta   90.00
_cell.angle_gamma   90.00
#
_symmetry.space_group_name_H-M   'P 1'
#
loop_
_entity.id
_entity.type
_entity.pdbx_description
1 polymer ?
#
loop_
_entity_poly.entity_id
_entity_poly.type
_entity_poly.pdbx_seq_one_letter_code
_entity_poly.pdbx_strand_id
1 'polypeptide(L)'
;MAEIKETLNQRSSRYGTFEQNVKIVEGFKAVMEASPSYEYLTPMHKEVLGMVFHKMSRMLSGDPNYIDNVHDIIGYSKILEDYLIKLDSEKPKPIIAINPDMKPRVDILIKGGDEIGRKALHNRLFQMLGKEDDLEVVKTEVADSHPPMLHVIWKD
;
A
#
# COMPACT_ATOMS: atom_id res chain seq x y z
N MET A 1 -28.42 -31.88 -8.88
CA MET A 1 -29.14 -30.58 -8.73
C MET A 1 -29.58 -30.27 -7.30
N ALA A 2 -29.93 -31.26 -6.45
CA ALA A 2 -30.30 -31.01 -5.04
C ALA A 2 -29.17 -30.38 -4.21
N GLU A 3 -27.92 -30.80 -4.42
CA GLU A 3 -26.73 -30.37 -3.65
C GLU A 3 -26.44 -28.85 -3.72
N ILE A 4 -26.55 -28.24 -4.90
CA ILE A 4 -26.30 -26.79 -5.07
C ILE A 4 -27.37 -25.98 -4.34
N LYS A 5 -28.64 -26.36 -4.49
CA LYS A 5 -29.76 -25.64 -3.85
C LYS A 5 -29.65 -25.73 -2.32
N GLU A 6 -29.26 -26.89 -1.81
CA GLU A 6 -29.02 -27.08 -0.39
C GLU A 6 -27.87 -26.20 0.12
N THR A 7 -26.74 -26.17 -0.61
CA THR A 7 -25.60 -25.29 -0.30
C THR A 7 -26.02 -23.81 -0.30
N LEU A 8 -26.80 -23.38 -1.29
CA LEU A 8 -27.30 -21.99 -1.35
C LEU A 8 -28.20 -21.66 -0.16
N ASN A 9 -29.08 -22.57 0.25
CA ASN A 9 -29.94 -22.37 1.42
C ASN A 9 -29.13 -22.27 2.72
N GLN A 10 -28.16 -23.18 2.91
CA GLN A 10 -27.27 -23.16 4.08
C GLN A 10 -26.43 -21.88 4.14
N ARG A 11 -25.97 -21.37 2.99
CA ARG A 11 -25.19 -20.13 2.94
C ARG A 11 -26.06 -18.89 3.11
N SER A 12 -27.25 -18.88 2.52
CA SER A 12 -28.21 -17.77 2.67
C SER A 12 -28.64 -17.60 4.14
N SER A 13 -28.87 -18.70 4.87
CA SER A 13 -29.21 -18.63 6.30
C SER A 13 -28.07 -18.10 7.18
N ARG A 14 -26.81 -18.32 6.78
CA ARG A 14 -25.62 -17.84 7.52
C ARG A 14 -25.21 -16.43 7.15
N TYR A 15 -25.30 -16.08 5.87
CA TYR A 15 -24.68 -14.88 5.30
C TYR A 15 -25.69 -13.81 4.88
N GLY A 16 -26.99 -14.08 5.03
CA GLY A 16 -28.04 -13.25 4.44
C GLY A 16 -28.20 -13.51 2.94
N THR A 17 -29.15 -12.80 2.31
CA THR A 17 -29.41 -13.00 0.89
C THR A 17 -28.27 -12.41 0.03
N PHE A 18 -28.13 -12.92 -1.19
CA PHE A 18 -27.11 -12.41 -2.10
C PHE A 18 -27.34 -10.94 -2.45
N GLU A 19 -28.60 -10.53 -2.63
CA GLU A 19 -28.99 -9.16 -2.97
C GLU A 19 -28.62 -8.17 -1.86
N GLN A 20 -28.81 -8.54 -0.59
CA GLN A 20 -28.41 -7.72 0.55
C GLN A 20 -26.89 -7.54 0.60
N ASN A 21 -26.17 -8.65 0.43
CA ASN A 21 -24.72 -8.64 0.36
C ASN A 21 -24.21 -7.72 -0.76
N VAL A 22 -24.76 -7.85 -1.98
CA VAL A 22 -24.41 -7.01 -3.13
C VAL A 22 -24.63 -5.54 -2.80
N LYS A 23 -25.79 -5.17 -2.26
CA LYS A 23 -26.08 -3.77 -1.91
C LYS A 23 -25.05 -3.18 -0.95
N ILE A 24 -24.64 -3.94 0.07
CA ILE A 24 -23.66 -3.49 1.07
C ILE A 24 -22.26 -3.40 0.45
N VAL A 25 -21.84 -4.43 -0.28
CA VAL A 25 -20.51 -4.47 -0.91
C VAL A 25 -20.31 -3.35 -1.91
N GLU A 26 -21.29 -3.10 -2.77
CA GLU A 26 -21.22 -2.00 -3.73
C GLU A 26 -21.19 -0.64 -3.02
N GLY A 27 -21.87 -0.51 -1.87
CA GLY A 27 -21.74 0.67 -1.00
C GLY A 27 -20.31 0.87 -0.47
N PHE A 28 -19.66 -0.19 0.01
CA PHE A 28 -18.26 -0.12 0.45
C PHE A 28 -17.31 0.22 -0.70
N LYS A 29 -17.52 -0.38 -1.88
CA LYS A 29 -16.72 -0.08 -3.07
C LYS A 29 -16.89 1.38 -3.51
N ALA A 30 -18.11 1.92 -3.49
CA ALA A 30 -18.33 3.33 -3.81
C ALA A 30 -17.55 4.28 -2.89
N VAL A 31 -17.50 3.97 -1.59
CA VAL A 31 -16.68 4.73 -0.62
C VAL A 31 -15.19 4.57 -0.91
N MET A 32 -14.73 3.36 -1.23
CA MET A 32 -13.34 3.09 -1.59
C MET A 32 -12.95 3.86 -2.87
N GLU A 33 -13.78 3.85 -3.89
CA GLU A 33 -13.58 4.53 -5.18
C GLU A 33 -13.56 6.05 -5.04
N ALA A 34 -14.38 6.61 -4.17
CA ALA A 34 -14.41 8.04 -3.88
C ALA A 34 -13.27 8.51 -2.96
N SER A 35 -12.42 7.61 -2.47
CA SER A 35 -11.36 7.95 -1.51
C SER A 35 -10.15 8.62 -2.20
N PRO A 36 -9.46 9.58 -1.55
CA PRO A 36 -8.32 10.28 -2.15
C PRO A 36 -7.17 9.38 -2.60
N SER A 37 -7.04 8.20 -1.98
CA SER A 37 -5.93 7.28 -2.28
C SER A 37 -6.30 6.20 -3.29
N TYR A 38 -7.52 6.19 -3.82
CA TYR A 38 -8.01 5.12 -4.68
C TYR A 38 -7.15 4.89 -5.93
N GLU A 39 -6.65 5.95 -6.55
CA GLU A 39 -5.81 5.89 -7.74
C GLU A 39 -4.43 5.26 -7.48
N TYR A 40 -3.97 5.27 -6.23
CA TYR A 40 -2.69 4.68 -5.83
C TYR A 40 -2.83 3.21 -5.37
N LEU A 41 -4.04 2.68 -5.29
CA LEU A 41 -4.27 1.28 -4.95
C LEU A 41 -3.90 0.37 -6.13
N THR A 42 -2.99 -0.57 -5.89
CA THR A 42 -2.67 -1.63 -6.85
C THR A 42 -3.85 -2.59 -6.99
N PRO A 43 -3.90 -3.42 -8.05
CA PRO A 43 -4.91 -4.48 -8.17
C PRO A 43 -4.96 -5.39 -6.93
N MET A 44 -3.81 -5.65 -6.30
CA MET A 44 -3.74 -6.46 -5.08
C MET A 44 -4.45 -5.77 -3.90
N HIS A 45 -4.24 -4.46 -3.71
CA HIS A 45 -4.96 -3.69 -2.69
C HIS A 45 -6.47 -3.75 -2.90
N LYS A 46 -6.92 -3.49 -4.13
CA LYS A 46 -8.36 -3.44 -4.47
C LYS A 46 -9.05 -4.78 -4.25
N GLU A 47 -8.41 -5.88 -4.67
CA GLU A 47 -8.96 -7.23 -4.49
C GLU A 47 -9.07 -7.61 -3.02
N VAL A 48 -8.03 -7.39 -2.21
CA VAL A 48 -8.07 -7.72 -0.78
C VAL A 48 -9.13 -6.90 -0.05
N LEU A 49 -9.20 -5.58 -0.30
CA LEU A 49 -10.23 -4.73 0.29
C LEU A 49 -11.63 -5.19 -0.13
N GLY A 50 -11.83 -5.53 -1.41
CA GLY A 50 -13.07 -6.09 -1.92
C GLY A 50 -13.47 -7.39 -1.20
N MET A 51 -12.52 -8.30 -0.96
CA MET A 51 -12.78 -9.52 -0.23
C MET A 51 -13.14 -9.26 1.24
N VAL A 52 -12.48 -8.31 1.90
CA VAL A 52 -12.83 -7.87 3.26
C VAL A 52 -14.26 -7.29 3.29
N PHE A 53 -14.62 -6.44 2.34
CA PHE A 53 -15.99 -5.90 2.22
C PHE A 53 -17.03 -7.01 2.08
N HIS A 54 -16.74 -8.04 1.28
CA HIS A 54 -17.61 -9.22 1.15
C HIS A 54 -17.76 -10.01 2.45
N LYS A 55 -16.82 -9.98 3.38
CA LYS A 55 -16.98 -10.66 4.69
C LYS A 55 -17.72 -9.79 5.68
N MET A 56 -17.46 -8.49 5.67
CA MET A 56 -18.23 -7.52 6.44
C MET A 56 -19.71 -7.56 6.04
N SER A 57 -20.03 -7.64 4.74
CA SER A 57 -21.43 -7.71 4.29
C SER A 57 -22.17 -8.95 4.81
N ARG A 58 -21.48 -10.09 4.95
CA ARG A 58 -22.05 -11.33 5.53
C ARG A 58 -22.43 -11.14 6.99
N MET A 59 -21.61 -10.42 7.77
CA MET A 59 -21.91 -10.10 9.18
C MET A 59 -23.08 -9.12 9.29
N LEU A 60 -23.16 -8.16 8.36
CA LEU A 60 -24.20 -7.13 8.36
C LEU A 60 -25.56 -7.62 7.81
N SER A 61 -25.55 -8.65 6.97
CA SER A 61 -26.77 -9.22 6.36
C SER A 61 -27.22 -10.54 6.99
N GLY A 62 -26.31 -11.24 7.67
CA GLY A 62 -26.51 -12.60 8.18
C GLY A 62 -26.25 -12.72 9.68
N ASP A 63 -25.54 -13.77 10.07
CA ASP A 63 -25.20 -14.05 11.46
C ASP A 63 -23.89 -13.33 11.88
N PRO A 64 -23.96 -12.27 12.70
CA PRO A 64 -22.76 -11.56 13.16
C PRO A 64 -21.90 -12.38 14.12
N ASN A 65 -22.44 -13.46 14.71
CA ASN A 65 -21.69 -14.32 15.63
C ASN A 65 -20.98 -15.48 14.91
N TYR A 66 -21.10 -15.56 13.57
CA TYR A 66 -20.42 -16.59 12.80
C TYR A 66 -18.95 -16.25 12.61
N ILE A 67 -18.11 -16.89 13.44
CA ILE A 67 -16.67 -16.62 13.59
C ILE A 67 -15.87 -16.68 12.28
N ASP A 68 -16.31 -17.51 11.32
CA ASP A 68 -15.65 -17.68 10.02
C ASP A 68 -15.56 -16.37 9.24
N ASN A 69 -16.53 -15.47 9.39
CA ASN A 69 -16.48 -14.15 8.77
C ASN A 69 -15.27 -13.34 9.27
N VAL A 70 -14.98 -13.41 10.58
CA VAL A 70 -13.83 -12.71 11.19
C VAL A 70 -12.52 -13.38 10.79
N HIS A 71 -12.47 -14.72 10.81
CA HIS A 71 -11.30 -15.47 10.34
C HIS A 71 -10.94 -15.14 8.89
N ASP A 72 -11.94 -15.07 8.01
CA ASP A 72 -11.74 -14.66 6.61
C ASP A 72 -11.13 -13.25 6.53
N ILE A 73 -11.63 -12.27 7.29
CA ILE A 73 -11.11 -10.88 7.29
C ILE A 73 -9.64 -10.85 7.71
N ILE A 74 -9.30 -11.57 8.78
CA ILE A 74 -7.91 -11.69 9.25
C ILE A 74 -7.04 -12.33 8.16
N GLY A 75 -7.51 -13.39 7.52
CA GLY A 75 -6.78 -14.08 6.46
C GLY A 75 -6.45 -13.18 5.27
N TYR A 76 -7.42 -12.44 4.75
CA TYR A 76 -7.18 -11.50 3.64
C TYR A 76 -6.27 -10.34 4.05
N SER A 77 -6.44 -9.82 5.27
CA SER A 77 -5.57 -8.76 5.81
C SER A 77 -4.12 -9.24 5.92
N LYS A 78 -3.91 -10.50 6.34
CA LYS A 78 -2.59 -11.12 6.42
C LYS A 78 -1.93 -11.27 5.05
N ILE A 79 -2.69 -11.70 4.04
CA ILE A 79 -2.18 -11.78 2.66
C ILE A 79 -1.67 -10.41 2.18
N LEU A 80 -2.41 -9.34 2.47
CA LEU A 80 -1.98 -7.99 2.09
C LEU A 80 -0.77 -7.50 2.88
N GLU A 81 -0.74 -7.75 4.19
CA GLU A 81 0.42 -7.44 5.03
C GLU A 81 1.69 -8.10 4.47
N ASP A 82 1.65 -9.40 4.20
CA ASP A 82 2.81 -10.14 3.69
C ASP A 82 3.25 -9.63 2.31
N TYR A 83 2.30 -9.27 1.44
CA TYR A 83 2.57 -8.62 0.16
C TYR A 83 3.31 -7.29 0.34
N LEU A 84 2.86 -6.44 1.28
CA LEU A 84 3.48 -5.15 1.55
C LEU A 84 4.88 -5.28 2.16
N ILE A 85 5.07 -6.22 3.07
CA ILE A 85 6.39 -6.54 3.66
C ILE A 85 7.36 -6.95 2.56
N LYS A 86 6.92 -7.83 1.65
CA LYS A 86 7.73 -8.25 0.51
C LYS A 86 8.11 -7.06 -0.37
N LEU A 87 7.13 -6.24 -0.75
CA LEU A 87 7.39 -5.04 -1.56
C LEU A 87 8.38 -4.10 -0.88
N ASP A 88 8.28 -3.89 0.43
CA ASP A 88 9.21 -3.03 1.16
C ASP A 88 10.63 -3.59 1.19
N SER A 89 10.76 -4.91 1.36
CA SER A 89 12.06 -5.60 1.36
C SER A 89 12.78 -5.52 0.00
N GLU A 90 12.02 -5.41 -1.09
CA GLU A 90 12.53 -5.32 -2.47
C GLU A 90 12.87 -3.87 -2.89
N LYS A 91 12.45 -2.86 -2.13
CA LYS A 91 12.80 -1.46 -2.43
C LYS A 91 14.32 -1.27 -2.35
N PRO A 92 14.93 -0.56 -3.32
CA PRO A 92 16.35 -0.26 -3.25
C PRO A 92 16.64 0.53 -1.97
N LYS A 93 17.45 -0.04 -1.08
CA LYS A 93 17.95 0.69 0.09
C LYS A 93 18.81 1.84 -0.43
N PRO A 94 18.58 3.09 0.01
CA PRO A 94 19.45 4.19 -0.38
C PRO A 94 20.86 3.86 0.07
N ILE A 95 21.80 3.82 -0.89
CA ILE A 95 23.22 3.75 -0.57
C ILE A 95 23.60 5.16 -0.15
N ILE A 96 23.76 5.37 1.16
CA ILE A 96 24.35 6.59 1.70
C ILE A 96 25.86 6.38 1.69
N ALA A 97 26.58 7.01 0.77
CA ALA A 97 28.03 7.06 0.80
C ALA A 97 28.44 8.33 1.55
N ILE A 98 28.98 8.16 2.77
CA ILE A 98 29.59 9.27 3.50
C ILE A 98 31.08 9.27 3.13
N ASN A 99 31.52 10.24 2.34
CA ASN A 99 32.94 10.47 2.10
C ASN A 99 33.51 11.26 3.31
N PRO A 100 34.41 10.68 4.13
CA PRO A 100 34.92 11.35 5.33
C PRO A 100 35.90 12.49 5.03
N ASP A 101 36.45 12.56 3.82
CA ASP A 101 37.56 13.47 3.46
C ASP A 101 37.10 14.70 2.66
N MET A 102 35.82 14.78 2.29
CA MET A 102 35.19 15.98 1.72
C MET A 102 34.28 16.60 2.78
N LYS A 103 34.18 17.95 2.85
CA LYS A 103 33.11 18.65 3.59
C LYS A 103 31.81 17.85 3.49
N PRO A 104 31.04 17.61 4.57
CA PRO A 104 30.06 16.53 4.66
C PRO A 104 29.06 16.62 3.51
N ARG A 105 29.34 15.90 2.42
CA ARG A 105 28.45 15.72 1.28
C ARG A 105 27.85 14.34 1.45
N VAL A 106 26.52 14.30 1.49
CA VAL A 106 25.77 13.05 1.57
C VAL A 106 25.31 12.75 0.15
N ASP A 107 26.11 11.99 -0.59
CA ASP A 107 25.70 11.52 -1.90
C ASP A 107 24.72 10.34 -1.70
N ILE A 108 23.48 10.51 -2.17
CA ILE A 108 22.43 9.49 -2.04
C ILE A 108 22.07 8.97 -3.42
N LEU A 109 22.46 7.74 -3.68
CA LEU A 109 22.11 7.07 -4.93
C LEU A 109 20.65 6.58 -4.86
N ILE A 110 19.77 7.15 -5.67
CA ILE A 110 18.42 6.59 -5.92
C ILE A 110 18.35 6.06 -7.33
N LYS A 111 18.03 4.77 -7.49
CA LYS A 111 17.65 4.21 -8.79
C LYS A 111 16.17 4.48 -9.06
N GLY A 112 15.87 5.18 -10.16
CA GLY A 112 14.51 5.37 -10.66
C GLY A 112 13.83 6.60 -10.05
N GLY A 113 14.10 7.78 -10.61
CA GLY A 113 13.58 9.05 -10.12
C GLY A 113 12.19 9.38 -10.67
N ASP A 114 11.14 8.74 -10.15
CA ASP A 114 9.81 9.33 -10.18
C ASP A 114 9.65 10.36 -9.05
N GLU A 115 8.66 11.25 -9.17
CA GLU A 115 8.41 12.34 -8.20
C GLU A 115 8.05 11.80 -6.80
N ILE A 116 7.50 10.59 -6.76
CA ILE A 116 7.13 9.85 -5.56
C ILE A 116 8.39 9.44 -4.77
N GLY A 117 9.40 8.86 -5.46
CA GLY A 117 10.68 8.51 -4.87
C GLY A 117 11.43 9.72 -4.29
N ARG A 118 11.28 10.90 -4.92
CA ARG A 118 11.87 12.16 -4.40
C ARG A 118 11.23 12.59 -3.09
N LYS A 119 9.90 12.61 -3.03
CA LYS A 119 9.16 13.05 -1.83
C LYS A 119 9.35 12.08 -0.66
N ALA A 120 9.40 10.78 -0.95
CA ALA A 120 9.70 9.75 0.05
C ALA A 120 11.13 9.86 0.59
N LEU A 121 12.12 10.14 -0.28
CA LEU A 121 13.50 10.37 0.16
C LEU A 121 13.61 11.62 1.02
N HIS A 122 13.02 12.73 0.58
CA HIS A 122 13.06 14.01 1.31
C HIS A 122 12.53 13.85 2.73
N ASN A 123 11.36 13.22 2.89
CA ASN A 123 10.76 12.96 4.21
C ASN A 123 11.63 12.03 5.08
N ARG A 124 12.31 11.05 4.48
CA ARG A 124 13.15 10.10 5.22
C ARG A 124 14.48 10.73 5.64
N LEU A 125 15.08 11.57 4.79
CA LEU A 125 16.25 12.36 5.14
C LEU A 125 15.95 13.33 6.27
N PHE A 126 14.79 13.99 6.22
CA PHE A 126 14.32 14.86 7.27
C PHE A 126 14.23 14.12 8.62
N GLN A 127 13.64 12.93 8.65
CA GLN A 127 13.58 12.10 9.86
C GLN A 127 14.97 11.71 10.40
N MET A 128 15.97 11.54 9.53
CA MET A 128 17.33 11.13 9.92
C MET A 128 18.23 12.30 10.34
N LEU A 129 18.08 13.47 9.71
CA LEU A 129 19.00 14.61 9.86
C LEU A 129 18.42 15.74 10.72
N GLY A 130 17.09 15.78 10.92
CA GLY A 130 16.42 16.65 11.88
C GLY A 130 16.46 18.15 11.58
N LYS A 131 16.94 18.59 10.41
CA LYS A 131 17.02 19.99 9.98
C LYS A 131 16.73 20.12 8.49
N GLU A 132 15.54 20.62 8.16
CA GLU A 132 15.03 20.78 6.79
C GLU A 132 15.72 21.95 6.05
N ASP A 133 16.08 23.00 6.79
CA ASP A 133 16.49 24.28 6.21
C ASP A 133 17.90 24.27 5.61
N ASP A 134 18.75 23.33 6.06
CA ASP A 134 20.16 23.29 5.71
C ASP A 134 20.47 22.36 4.51
N LEU A 135 19.47 21.76 3.87
CA LEU A 135 19.67 20.80 2.77
C LEU A 135 19.17 21.37 1.43
N GLU A 136 19.98 21.23 0.38
CA GLU A 136 19.62 21.49 -1.01
C GLU A 136 19.71 20.20 -1.83
N VAL A 137 18.62 19.86 -2.52
CA VAL A 137 18.61 18.74 -3.46
C VAL A 137 19.07 19.26 -4.81
N VAL A 138 20.32 18.98 -5.17
CA VAL A 138 20.89 19.36 -6.47
C VAL A 138 20.71 18.20 -7.44
N LYS A 139 19.92 18.44 -8.48
CA LYS A 139 19.85 17.56 -9.66
C LYS A 139 21.21 17.65 -10.37
N THR A 140 21.93 16.55 -10.53
CA THR A 140 22.92 16.46 -11.61
C THR A 140 22.29 15.64 -12.73
N GLU A 141 22.20 16.24 -13.90
CA GLU A 141 22.03 15.45 -15.12
C GLU A 141 23.36 14.74 -15.36
N VAL A 142 23.32 13.41 -15.41
CA VAL A 142 24.48 12.63 -15.83
C VAL A 142 24.06 11.77 -17.02
N ALA A 143 24.95 11.76 -18.01
CA ALA A 143 24.83 11.25 -19.37
C ALA A 143 24.06 9.91 -19.51
N ASP A 144 23.49 9.73 -20.71
CA ASP A 144 22.56 8.69 -21.20
C ASP A 144 22.83 7.21 -20.81
N SER A 145 23.93 6.90 -20.14
CA SER A 145 24.35 5.54 -19.77
C SER A 145 24.24 5.20 -18.27
N HIS A 146 23.85 6.14 -17.40
CA HIS A 146 23.72 5.91 -15.96
C HIS A 146 22.33 6.31 -15.43
N PRO A 147 21.78 5.59 -14.42
CA PRO A 147 20.49 5.96 -13.83
C PRO A 147 20.58 7.39 -13.25
N PRO A 148 19.49 8.18 -13.33
CA PRO A 148 19.49 9.57 -12.87
C PRO A 148 19.89 9.66 -11.40
N MET A 149 20.88 10.51 -11.10
CA MET A 149 21.39 10.73 -9.74
C MET A 149 20.77 11.97 -9.10
N LEU A 150 20.48 11.90 -7.81
CA LEU A 150 20.07 13.04 -6.99
C LEU A 150 21.17 13.26 -5.95
N HIS A 151 21.82 14.43 -5.98
CA HIS A 151 22.76 14.79 -4.93
C HIS A 151 22.04 15.65 -3.90
N VAL A 152 22.27 15.37 -2.62
CA VAL A 152 21.79 16.25 -1.54
C VAL A 152 23.03 16.88 -0.91
N ILE A 153 23.14 18.19 -1.02
CA ILE A 153 24.24 18.97 -0.42
C ILE A 153 23.70 19.79 0.74
N TRP A 154 24.57 20.10 1.70
CA TRP A 154 24.25 21.11 2.70
C TRP A 154 24.33 22.50 2.05
N LYS A 155 23.37 23.38 2.36
CA LYS A 155 23.46 24.80 2.03
C LYS A 155 24.61 25.39 2.86
N ASP A 156 25.49 26.14 2.21
CA ASP A 156 26.58 26.86 2.89
C ASP A 156 26.03 27.90 3.89
#